data_AF-A0AA91IB88-F1
#
_entry.id   AF-A0AA91IB88-F1
#
_cell.length_a   1.000
_cell.length_b   1.000
_cell.length_c   1.000
_cell.angle_alpha   90.00
_cell.angle_beta   90.00
_cell.angle_gamma   90.00
#
_symmetry.space_group_name_H-M   'P 1'
#
loop_
_entity.id
_entity.type
_entity.pdbx_description
1 polymer ?
#
loop_
_entity_poly.entity_id
_entity_poly.type
_entity_poly.pdbx_seq_one_letter_code
_entity_poly.pdbx_strand_id
1 'polypeptide(L)'
;MPKLSEYIREKFPVDLVLGKVRHAIQFAEGGGIKALGLDMTAEECQAMVDKVVLTPAAGNHRHVRFIGFDQERVNELGAGLDIALRMLEEAKRNVGLHTWPGKTHYESIFGSRAWHGSSATRKAGAAAGNANAESGFASRASYVRAKIDQMMDDLRDPRWILYKSNEAGDAAALKGGRGGYLMAIGPAFPRGAVGHFHAGVLIHEVGHNLGLADVCGECQQHRQLLDAAHYAPRSDANIPQCTGNTPHGAMAASGKGHFIGSKQVKRLADAHKNATIYNTDSYRWYCYAFFKNEVDAGISAHKALLQPA
;
A
#
# COMPACT_ATOMS: atom_id res chain seq x y z
N MET A 1 33.13 21.77 12.71
CA MET A 1 32.09 21.84 11.66
C MET A 1 31.97 20.43 11.10
N PRO A 2 30.78 19.80 11.11
CA PRO A 2 30.63 18.45 10.58
C PRO A 2 30.81 18.44 9.06
N LYS A 3 31.26 17.30 8.53
CA LYS A 3 31.14 17.04 7.10
C LYS A 3 29.67 16.80 6.76
N LEU A 4 29.22 17.29 5.61
CA LEU A 4 27.85 17.03 5.13
C LEU A 4 27.53 15.52 5.12
N SER A 5 28.49 14.69 4.73
CA SER A 5 28.36 13.22 4.71
C SER A 5 28.20 12.55 6.08
N GLU A 6 28.70 13.17 7.15
CA GLU A 6 28.53 12.74 8.54
C GLU A 6 27.18 13.22 9.08
N TYR A 7 26.84 14.49 8.82
CA TYR A 7 25.54 15.07 9.18
C TYR A 7 24.37 14.24 8.63
N ILE A 8 24.38 13.91 7.34
CA ILE A 8 23.31 13.10 6.73
C ILE A 8 23.28 11.67 7.26
N ARG A 9 24.41 11.09 7.67
CA ARG A 9 24.44 9.74 8.27
C ARG A 9 23.75 9.74 9.63
N GLU A 10 23.94 10.79 10.41
CA GLU A 10 23.27 10.96 11.71
C GLU A 10 21.75 11.15 11.53
N LYS A 11 21.32 11.97 10.55
CA LYS A 11 19.90 12.26 10.32
C LYS A 11 19.12 11.14 9.61
N PHE A 12 19.81 10.33 8.80
CA PHE A 12 19.22 9.23 8.04
C PHE A 12 19.95 7.91 8.33
N PRO A 13 19.64 7.26 9.47
CA PRO A 13 20.37 6.07 9.93
C PRO A 13 20.07 4.80 9.10
N VAL A 14 19.02 4.82 8.26
CA VAL A 14 18.70 3.70 7.37
C VAL A 14 19.54 3.82 6.10
N ASP A 15 20.44 2.86 5.86
CA ASP A 15 21.41 2.88 4.75
C ASP A 15 20.77 3.13 3.37
N LEU A 16 19.62 2.51 3.11
CA LEU A 16 18.89 2.72 1.86
C LEU A 16 18.47 4.19 1.70
N VAL A 17 17.92 4.79 2.76
CA VAL A 17 17.49 6.21 2.76
C VAL A 17 18.71 7.12 2.63
N LEU A 18 19.76 6.85 3.41
CA LEU A 18 21.03 7.56 3.34
C LEU A 18 21.58 7.58 1.91
N GLY A 19 21.57 6.42 1.24
CA GLY A 19 21.99 6.29 -0.16
C GLY A 19 21.16 7.15 -1.11
N LYS A 20 19.84 7.21 -0.91
CA LYS A 20 18.93 8.06 -1.72
C LYS A 20 19.16 9.55 -1.49
N VAL A 21 19.33 9.98 -0.24
CA VAL A 21 19.64 11.38 0.08
C VAL A 21 20.99 11.78 -0.52
N ARG A 22 22.03 10.96 -0.34
CA ARG A 22 23.36 11.20 -0.92
C ARG A 22 23.30 11.35 -2.44
N HIS A 23 22.62 10.42 -3.11
CA HIS A 23 22.44 10.47 -4.55
C HIS A 23 21.69 11.74 -4.97
N ALA A 24 20.61 12.12 -4.28
CA ALA A 24 19.87 13.33 -4.62
C ALA A 24 20.73 14.60 -4.44
N ILE A 25 21.54 14.69 -3.37
CA ILE A 25 22.49 15.80 -3.16
C ILE A 25 23.50 15.90 -4.30
N GLN A 26 24.01 14.78 -4.83
CA GLN A 26 25.01 14.78 -5.90
C GLN A 26 24.54 15.44 -7.21
N PHE A 27 23.23 15.52 -7.43
CA PHE A 27 22.63 16.08 -8.64
C PHE A 27 21.83 17.36 -8.36
N ALA A 28 21.85 17.88 -7.13
CA ALA A 28 21.15 19.10 -6.76
C ALA A 28 21.95 20.35 -7.17
N GLU A 29 21.27 21.49 -7.32
CA GLU A 29 21.95 22.75 -7.61
C GLU A 29 22.88 23.17 -6.44
N GLY A 30 24.17 23.34 -6.75
CA GLY A 30 25.23 23.53 -5.74
C GLY A 30 25.62 22.25 -4.98
N GLY A 31 24.92 21.14 -5.24
CA GLY A 31 25.21 19.81 -4.73
C GLY A 31 25.99 19.00 -5.77
N GLY A 32 27.31 19.01 -5.67
CA GLY A 32 28.17 18.09 -6.41
C GLY A 32 28.65 16.96 -5.52
N ILE A 33 29.27 15.91 -6.10
CA ILE A 33 29.96 14.87 -5.30
C ILE A 33 30.94 15.48 -4.29
N LYS A 34 31.60 16.59 -4.66
CA LYS A 34 32.50 17.34 -3.77
C LYS A 34 31.80 17.94 -2.56
N ALA A 35 30.52 18.32 -2.66
CA ALA A 35 29.75 18.93 -1.57
C ALA A 35 29.59 17.98 -0.37
N LEU A 36 29.52 16.66 -0.60
CA LEU A 36 29.43 15.66 0.47
C LEU A 36 30.67 15.62 1.37
N GLY A 37 31.81 16.09 0.86
CA GLY A 37 33.08 16.13 1.58
C GLY A 37 33.44 17.49 2.17
N LEU A 38 32.59 18.51 2.00
CA LEU A 38 32.83 19.85 2.55
C LEU A 38 32.50 19.91 4.04
N ASP A 39 33.32 20.63 4.78
CA ASP A 39 33.02 21.04 6.14
C ASP A 39 32.01 22.20 6.07
N MET A 40 30.87 22.01 6.72
CA MET A 40 29.75 22.94 6.69
C MET A 40 29.25 23.17 8.11
N THR A 41 28.64 24.32 8.35
CA THR A 41 27.80 24.54 9.54
C THR A 41 26.61 23.57 9.51
N ALA A 42 25.97 23.36 10.66
CA ALA A 42 24.76 22.53 10.72
C ALA A 42 23.63 23.14 9.87
N GLU A 43 23.54 24.47 9.85
CA GLU A 43 22.58 25.25 9.08
C GLU A 43 22.79 25.06 7.57
N GLU A 44 24.04 25.13 7.10
CA GLU A 44 24.38 24.86 5.69
C GLU A 44 24.10 23.40 5.31
N CYS A 45 24.40 22.46 6.21
CA CYS A 45 24.06 21.05 5.97
C CYS A 45 22.55 20.85 5.84
N GLN A 46 21.77 21.45 6.74
CA GLN A 46 20.31 21.37 6.71
C GLN A 46 19.75 22.01 5.43
N ALA A 47 20.25 23.18 5.03
CA ALA A 47 19.84 23.84 3.79
C ALA A 47 20.10 22.98 2.54
N MET A 48 21.19 22.19 2.52
CA MET A 48 21.45 21.24 1.43
C MET A 48 20.49 20.04 1.46
N VAL A 49 20.12 19.55 2.64
CA VAL A 49 19.13 18.47 2.80
C VAL A 49 17.74 18.93 2.37
N ASP A 50 17.31 20.14 2.79
CA ASP A 50 15.97 20.69 2.49
C ASP A 50 15.74 20.90 0.99
N LYS A 51 16.81 21.09 0.20
CA LYS A 51 16.72 21.15 -1.27
C LYS A 51 16.33 19.82 -1.92
N VAL A 52 16.61 18.69 -1.26
CA VAL A 52 16.46 17.35 -1.87
C VAL A 52 15.50 16.43 -1.13
N VAL A 53 15.20 16.74 0.12
CA VAL A 53 14.20 16.09 0.96
C VAL A 53 13.04 17.04 1.12
N LEU A 54 12.07 16.93 0.21
CA LEU A 54 10.93 17.82 0.14
C LEU A 54 9.77 17.31 0.98
N THR A 55 8.84 18.19 1.31
CA THR A 55 7.55 17.86 1.92
C THR A 55 6.43 18.54 1.13
N PRO A 56 5.18 18.02 1.16
CA PRO A 56 4.05 18.70 0.54
C PRO A 56 3.90 20.12 1.08
N ALA A 57 3.68 21.10 0.20
CA ALA A 57 3.50 22.49 0.60
C ALA A 57 2.14 22.74 1.28
N ALA A 58 1.16 21.88 0.99
CA ALA A 58 -0.22 21.94 1.50
C ALA A 58 -0.76 20.54 1.81
N GLY A 59 -1.97 20.47 2.35
CA GLY A 59 -2.62 19.21 2.75
C GLY A 59 -2.26 18.75 4.15
N ASN A 60 -2.73 17.57 4.54
CA ASN A 60 -2.51 17.04 5.90
C ASN A 60 -1.23 16.21 6.01
N HIS A 61 -0.65 15.77 4.88
CA HIS A 61 0.54 14.90 4.87
C HIS A 61 1.88 15.65 4.77
N ARG A 62 1.97 16.83 5.40
CA ARG A 62 3.20 17.65 5.43
C ARG A 62 4.34 17.01 6.24
N HIS A 63 4.05 15.97 7.01
CA HIS A 63 5.04 15.15 7.70
C HIS A 63 5.79 14.17 6.79
N VAL A 64 5.24 13.86 5.62
CA VAL A 64 5.84 12.86 4.71
C VAL A 64 6.99 13.48 3.95
N ARG A 65 8.14 12.78 3.97
CA ARG A 65 9.37 13.22 3.32
C ARG A 65 9.53 12.57 1.96
N PHE A 66 9.88 13.36 0.96
CA PHE A 66 10.01 12.95 -0.44
C PHE A 66 11.43 13.16 -0.94
N ILE A 67 12.03 12.16 -1.58
CA ILE A 67 13.41 12.21 -2.07
C ILE A 67 13.45 11.99 -3.59
N GLY A 68 14.08 12.91 -4.31
CA GLY A 68 14.32 12.80 -5.75
C GLY A 68 13.13 13.21 -6.64
N PHE A 69 12.21 14.02 -6.11
CA PHE A 69 11.09 14.60 -6.84
C PHE A 69 11.21 16.12 -6.88
N ASP A 70 10.55 16.75 -7.85
CA ASP A 70 10.26 18.19 -7.81
C ASP A 70 9.04 18.49 -6.91
N GLN A 71 8.86 19.77 -6.54
CA GLN A 71 7.80 20.17 -5.61
C GLN A 71 6.39 19.93 -6.17
N GLU A 72 6.19 20.06 -7.48
CA GLU A 72 4.89 19.80 -8.11
C GLU A 72 4.48 18.35 -7.89
N ARG A 73 5.39 17.40 -8.17
CA ARG A 73 5.14 15.97 -7.96
C ARG A 73 4.96 15.63 -6.49
N VAL A 74 5.69 16.29 -5.58
CA VAL A 74 5.53 16.12 -4.13
C VAL A 74 4.14 16.54 -3.67
N ASN A 75 3.64 17.68 -4.16
CA ASN A 75 2.29 18.15 -3.83
C ASN A 75 1.21 17.21 -4.37
N GLU A 76 1.38 16.69 -5.59
CA GLU A 76 0.45 15.71 -6.20
C GLU A 76 0.39 14.41 -5.39
N LEU A 77 1.55 13.86 -5.00
CA LEU A 77 1.62 12.65 -4.18
C LEU A 77 1.05 12.89 -2.77
N GLY A 78 1.33 14.06 -2.17
CA GLY A 78 0.75 14.48 -0.90
C GLY A 78 -0.78 14.52 -0.94
N ALA A 79 -1.35 15.11 -1.99
CA ALA A 79 -2.81 15.11 -2.21
C ALA A 79 -3.36 13.69 -2.45
N GLY A 80 -2.59 12.82 -3.11
CA GLY A 80 -2.92 11.40 -3.25
C GLY A 80 -3.05 10.67 -1.91
N LEU A 81 -2.22 11.00 -0.92
CA LEU A 81 -2.31 10.45 0.44
C LEU A 81 -3.56 10.97 1.18
N ASP A 82 -3.89 12.25 1.04
CA ASP A 82 -5.12 12.82 1.61
C ASP A 82 -6.37 12.12 1.04
N ILE A 83 -6.37 11.83 -0.27
CA ILE A 83 -7.44 11.08 -0.93
C ILE A 83 -7.46 9.62 -0.46
N ALA A 84 -6.32 8.97 -0.31
CA ALA A 84 -6.23 7.61 0.21
C ALA A 84 -6.86 7.49 1.60
N LEU A 85 -6.61 8.47 2.48
CA LEU A 85 -7.22 8.54 3.79
C LEU A 85 -8.75 8.63 3.70
N ARG A 86 -9.27 9.54 2.86
CA ARG A 86 -10.72 9.67 2.64
C ARG A 86 -11.37 8.40 2.08
N MET A 87 -10.67 7.72 1.17
CA MET A 87 -11.14 6.47 0.58
C MET A 87 -11.24 5.36 1.63
N LEU A 88 -10.25 5.26 2.52
CA LEU A 88 -10.25 4.32 3.65
C LEU A 88 -11.35 4.64 4.66
N GLU A 89 -11.58 5.92 4.99
CA GLU A 89 -12.66 6.34 5.90
C GLU A 89 -14.03 5.94 5.37
N GLU A 90 -14.30 6.19 4.08
CA GLU A 90 -15.56 5.77 3.45
C GLU A 90 -15.69 4.25 3.40
N ALA A 91 -14.62 3.54 3.03
CA ALA A 91 -14.62 2.09 3.03
C ALA A 91 -14.93 1.53 4.43
N LYS A 92 -14.29 2.06 5.49
CA LYS A 92 -14.49 1.65 6.88
C LYS A 92 -15.95 1.73 7.31
N ARG A 93 -16.61 2.86 7.03
CA ARG A 93 -18.03 3.09 7.37
C ARG A 93 -18.94 2.00 6.81
N ASN A 94 -18.55 1.41 5.70
CA ASN A 94 -19.35 0.45 4.96
C ASN A 94 -18.92 -1.02 5.16
N VAL A 95 -17.90 -1.30 5.99
CA VAL A 95 -17.40 -2.67 6.21
C VAL A 95 -18.48 -3.53 6.86
N GLY A 96 -18.79 -4.66 6.24
CA GLY A 96 -19.74 -5.64 6.77
C GLY A 96 -21.20 -5.17 6.79
N LEU A 97 -21.51 -3.99 6.25
CA LEU A 97 -22.89 -3.57 6.02
C LEU A 97 -23.55 -4.50 5.00
N HIS A 98 -24.86 -4.67 5.16
CA HIS A 98 -25.68 -5.54 4.34
C HIS A 98 -26.76 -4.71 3.64
N THR A 99 -26.99 -4.96 2.36
CA THR A 99 -28.18 -4.48 1.66
C THR A 99 -28.93 -5.67 1.08
N TRP A 100 -30.23 -5.76 1.38
CA TRP A 100 -31.14 -6.67 0.70
C TRP A 100 -32.05 -5.85 -0.23
N PRO A 101 -32.25 -6.24 -1.50
CA PRO A 101 -31.58 -7.31 -2.26
C PRO A 101 -30.22 -6.89 -2.84
N GLY A 102 -29.24 -7.81 -2.93
CA GLY A 102 -27.95 -7.58 -3.64
C GLY A 102 -26.70 -8.17 -2.96
N LYS A 103 -25.56 -8.14 -3.67
CA LYS A 103 -24.22 -8.29 -3.08
C LYS A 103 -23.68 -6.89 -2.77
N THR A 104 -23.24 -6.66 -1.54
CA THR A 104 -22.58 -5.40 -1.18
C THR A 104 -21.18 -5.28 -1.80
N HIS A 105 -20.62 -4.08 -1.81
CA HIS A 105 -19.21 -3.88 -2.19
C HIS A 105 -18.28 -4.79 -1.37
N TYR A 106 -18.57 -4.95 -0.07
CA TYR A 106 -17.81 -5.85 0.81
C TYR A 106 -17.90 -7.30 0.33
N GLU A 107 -19.10 -7.82 0.07
CA GLU A 107 -19.29 -9.20 -0.38
C GLU A 107 -18.66 -9.48 -1.76
N SER A 108 -18.57 -8.47 -2.62
CA SER A 108 -17.94 -8.61 -3.94
C SER A 108 -16.40 -8.66 -3.92
N ILE A 109 -15.78 -8.19 -2.84
CA ILE A 109 -14.31 -8.08 -2.71
C ILE A 109 -13.75 -9.02 -1.65
N PHE A 110 -14.46 -9.18 -0.54
CA PHE A 110 -14.09 -10.06 0.56
C PHE A 110 -14.94 -11.33 0.61
N GLY A 111 -15.81 -11.55 -0.37
CA GLY A 111 -16.59 -12.79 -0.51
C GLY A 111 -17.86 -12.84 0.36
N SER A 112 -18.80 -13.66 -0.07
CA SER A 112 -20.17 -13.71 0.47
C SER A 112 -20.26 -14.26 1.90
N ARG A 113 -21.33 -13.85 2.59
CA ARG A 113 -21.78 -14.52 3.82
C ARG A 113 -22.21 -15.96 3.51
N ALA A 114 -22.02 -16.86 4.47
CA ALA A 114 -22.74 -18.13 4.42
C ALA A 114 -24.24 -17.81 4.58
N TRP A 115 -25.05 -18.14 3.57
CA TRP A 115 -26.51 -18.17 3.73
C TRP A 115 -26.82 -19.24 4.77
N HIS A 116 -27.67 -18.91 5.74
CA HIS A 116 -27.96 -19.69 6.96
C HIS A 116 -26.89 -19.57 8.05
N GLY A 117 -27.34 -19.30 9.29
CA GLY A 117 -26.55 -19.05 10.50
C GLY A 117 -25.67 -20.21 11.00
N SER A 118 -25.33 -21.13 10.09
CA SER A 118 -24.53 -22.33 10.24
C SER A 118 -23.14 -22.17 9.63
N SER A 119 -22.45 -21.05 9.88
CA SER A 119 -21.05 -20.95 9.43
C SER A 119 -20.23 -22.05 10.10
N ALA A 120 -19.44 -22.79 9.31
CA ALA A 120 -18.63 -23.88 9.84
C ALA A 120 -17.67 -23.41 10.96
N THR A 121 -17.18 -22.17 10.88
CA THR A 121 -16.42 -21.50 11.94
C THR A 121 -17.22 -21.37 13.25
N ARG A 122 -18.47 -20.94 13.19
CA ARG A 122 -19.36 -20.88 14.36
C ARG A 122 -19.64 -22.27 14.94
N LYS A 123 -19.88 -23.27 14.08
CA LYS A 123 -20.10 -24.66 14.51
C LYS A 123 -18.85 -25.25 15.17
N ALA A 124 -17.67 -25.05 14.59
CA ALA A 124 -16.40 -25.50 15.14
C ALA A 124 -16.09 -24.79 16.48
N GLY A 125 -16.32 -23.48 16.56
CA GLY A 125 -16.16 -22.71 17.81
C GLY A 125 -17.14 -23.16 18.91
N ALA A 126 -18.41 -23.40 18.57
CA ALA A 126 -19.40 -23.94 19.50
C ALA A 126 -19.03 -25.35 19.98
N ALA A 127 -18.54 -26.22 19.09
CA ALA A 127 -18.04 -27.56 19.45
C ALA A 127 -16.80 -27.49 20.36
N ALA A 128 -15.99 -26.43 20.27
CA ALA A 128 -14.87 -26.14 21.14
C ALA A 128 -15.26 -25.38 22.43
N GLY A 129 -16.55 -25.24 22.74
CA GLY A 129 -17.04 -24.59 23.97
C GLY A 129 -17.08 -23.05 23.93
N ASN A 130 -16.84 -22.43 22.76
CA ASN A 130 -16.92 -20.98 22.62
C ASN A 130 -18.36 -20.54 22.30
N ALA A 131 -19.11 -20.15 23.33
CA ALA A 131 -20.49 -19.66 23.21
C ALA A 131 -20.61 -18.36 22.37
N ASN A 132 -19.53 -17.60 22.23
CA ASN A 132 -19.46 -16.34 21.48
C ASN A 132 -18.85 -16.52 20.08
N ALA A 133 -18.78 -17.75 19.56
CA ALA A 133 -18.23 -18.01 18.24
C ALA A 133 -18.99 -17.22 17.15
N GLU A 134 -18.35 -16.17 16.63
CA GLU A 134 -18.88 -15.35 15.56
C GLU A 134 -18.95 -16.13 14.23
N SER A 135 -19.78 -15.65 13.30
CA SER A 135 -19.74 -16.18 11.94
C SER A 135 -18.42 -15.80 11.27
N GLY A 136 -17.84 -16.68 10.45
CA GLY A 136 -16.63 -16.36 9.68
C GLY A 136 -16.78 -15.14 8.75
N PHE A 137 -17.99 -14.67 8.47
CA PHE A 137 -18.22 -13.41 7.78
C PHE A 137 -18.02 -12.20 8.72
N ALA A 138 -18.63 -12.23 9.90
CA ALA A 138 -18.51 -11.17 10.90
C ALA A 138 -17.07 -10.98 11.37
N SER A 139 -16.35 -12.08 11.65
CA SER A 139 -14.97 -11.99 12.12
C SER A 139 -14.01 -11.47 11.03
N ARG A 140 -14.24 -11.84 9.76
CA ARG A 140 -13.51 -11.23 8.63
C ARG A 140 -13.83 -9.75 8.48
N ALA A 141 -15.09 -9.34 8.65
CA ALA A 141 -15.46 -7.93 8.59
C ALA A 141 -14.84 -7.13 9.73
N SER A 142 -14.78 -7.70 10.94
CA SER A 142 -14.06 -7.11 12.08
C SER A 142 -12.58 -6.94 11.77
N TYR A 143 -11.93 -7.98 11.22
CA TYR A 143 -10.53 -7.92 10.80
C TYR A 143 -10.27 -6.85 9.73
N VAL A 144 -11.10 -6.79 8.68
CA VAL A 144 -10.98 -5.79 7.61
C VAL A 144 -11.16 -4.38 8.18
N ARG A 145 -12.12 -4.17 9.08
CA ARG A 145 -12.33 -2.87 9.73
C ARG A 145 -11.10 -2.45 10.55
N ALA A 146 -10.58 -3.36 11.37
CA ALA A 146 -9.38 -3.11 12.17
C ALA A 146 -8.16 -2.84 11.29
N LYS A 147 -8.03 -3.53 10.16
CA LYS A 147 -6.94 -3.28 9.21
C LYS A 147 -7.06 -1.92 8.51
N ILE A 148 -8.27 -1.53 8.12
CA ILE A 148 -8.49 -0.18 7.56
C ILE A 148 -8.15 0.90 8.60
N ASP A 149 -8.49 0.69 9.87
CA ASP A 149 -8.07 1.59 10.96
C ASP A 149 -6.55 1.73 11.05
N GLN A 150 -5.84 0.60 11.07
CA GLN A 150 -4.39 0.60 11.10
C GLN A 150 -3.79 1.27 9.85
N MET A 151 -4.38 1.11 8.66
CA MET A 151 -3.90 1.79 7.45
C MET A 151 -4.07 3.31 7.54
N MET A 152 -5.17 3.79 8.12
CA MET A 152 -5.38 5.22 8.33
C MET A 152 -4.40 5.80 9.35
N ASP A 153 -4.08 5.06 10.41
CA ASP A 153 -3.07 5.46 11.39
C ASP A 153 -1.67 5.45 10.78
N ASP A 154 -1.33 4.43 10.00
CA ASP A 154 -0.06 4.36 9.28
C ASP A 154 0.10 5.54 8.31
N LEU A 155 -0.93 5.91 7.54
CA LEU A 155 -0.87 7.08 6.64
C LEU A 155 -0.52 8.39 7.37
N ARG A 156 -0.87 8.49 8.65
CA ARG A 156 -0.59 9.65 9.51
C ARG A 156 0.77 9.56 10.22
N ASP A 157 1.49 8.46 10.08
CA ASP A 157 2.76 8.24 10.77
C ASP A 157 3.86 9.18 10.20
N PRO A 158 4.57 9.93 11.06
CA PRO A 158 5.61 10.88 10.62
C PRO A 158 6.87 10.21 10.05
N ARG A 159 7.01 8.89 10.16
CA ARG A 159 8.19 8.17 9.69
C ARG A 159 8.23 7.98 8.18
N TRP A 160 7.10 8.17 7.47
CA TRP A 160 7.03 7.93 6.03
C TRP A 160 8.08 8.69 5.23
N ILE A 161 8.79 7.94 4.39
CA ILE A 161 9.68 8.45 3.35
C ILE A 161 9.28 7.81 2.03
N LEU A 162 9.01 8.65 1.03
CA LEU A 162 8.76 8.24 -0.34
C LEU A 162 9.96 8.66 -1.20
N TYR A 163 10.49 7.78 -2.04
CA TYR A 163 11.62 8.11 -2.90
C TYR A 163 11.36 7.70 -4.36
N LYS A 164 11.94 8.47 -5.28
CA LYS A 164 11.86 8.18 -6.72
C LYS A 164 12.69 6.96 -7.07
N SER A 165 12.05 5.94 -7.64
CA SER A 165 12.68 4.73 -8.14
C SER A 165 12.73 4.73 -9.67
N ASN A 166 13.81 4.17 -10.20
CA ASN A 166 13.99 3.94 -11.65
C ASN A 166 13.76 2.46 -12.01
N GLU A 167 13.32 1.63 -11.05
CA GLU A 167 12.98 0.23 -11.28
C GLU A 167 11.85 0.14 -12.32
N ALA A 168 12.13 -0.44 -13.48
CA ALA A 168 11.19 -0.48 -14.60
C ALA A 168 9.99 -1.39 -14.30
N GLY A 169 8.79 -0.96 -14.67
CA GLY A 169 7.56 -1.76 -14.58
C GLY A 169 6.80 -1.64 -13.25
N ASP A 170 7.46 -1.23 -12.17
CA ASP A 170 6.80 -1.07 -10.87
C ASP A 170 6.13 0.31 -10.74
N ALA A 171 4.88 0.30 -10.25
CA ALA A 171 4.17 1.54 -9.95
C ALA A 171 4.65 2.10 -8.61
N ALA A 172 4.54 1.31 -7.56
CA ALA A 172 5.17 1.58 -6.28
C ALA A 172 5.60 0.26 -5.66
N ALA A 173 6.44 0.34 -4.63
CA ALA A 173 6.82 -0.82 -3.84
C ALA A 173 7.23 -0.36 -2.43
N LEU A 174 6.65 -0.97 -1.40
CA LEU A 174 7.16 -0.87 -0.05
C LEU A 174 8.60 -1.43 0.02
N LYS A 175 9.47 -0.70 0.72
CA LYS A 175 10.85 -1.09 0.98
C LYS A 175 11.08 -1.12 2.50
N GLY A 176 12.01 -1.95 2.95
CA GLY A 176 12.32 -2.08 4.38
C GLY A 176 11.39 -3.02 5.17
N GLY A 177 10.43 -3.68 4.51
CA GLY A 177 9.54 -4.65 5.15
C GLY A 177 8.48 -4.00 6.04
N ARG A 178 7.80 -4.84 6.85
CA ARG A 178 6.71 -4.42 7.73
C ARG A 178 7.16 -3.33 8.71
N GLY A 179 6.42 -2.23 8.77
CA GLY A 179 6.75 -1.08 9.61
C GLY A 179 8.03 -0.35 9.18
N GLY A 180 8.45 -0.51 7.93
CA GLY A 180 9.62 0.16 7.37
C GLY A 180 9.36 1.62 7.00
N TYR A 181 8.09 2.00 6.76
CA TYR A 181 7.66 3.36 6.40
C TYR A 181 8.47 3.97 5.24
N LEU A 182 8.91 3.13 4.31
CA LEU A 182 9.71 3.53 3.16
C LEU A 182 9.06 2.98 1.89
N MET A 183 8.76 3.86 0.94
CA MET A 183 8.10 3.48 -0.30
C MET A 183 8.86 4.00 -1.52
N ALA A 184 9.11 3.11 -2.46
CA ALA A 184 9.63 3.43 -3.78
C ALA A 184 8.47 3.80 -4.70
N ILE A 185 8.53 4.94 -5.37
CA ILE A 185 7.59 5.30 -6.43
C ILE A 185 8.30 5.16 -7.77
N GLY A 186 7.84 4.20 -8.57
CA GLY A 186 8.46 3.85 -9.84
C GLY A 186 7.91 4.66 -11.03
N PRO A 187 8.49 4.43 -12.23
CA PRO A 187 8.11 5.14 -13.45
C PRO A 187 6.69 4.79 -13.94
N ALA A 188 6.17 3.61 -13.56
CA ALA A 188 4.83 3.17 -13.89
C ALA A 188 3.76 3.68 -12.90
N PHE A 189 4.15 4.48 -11.89
CA PHE A 189 3.16 5.09 -10.99
C PHE A 189 2.22 5.97 -11.82
N PRO A 190 0.91 5.97 -11.53
CA PRO A 190 0.01 6.74 -12.37
C PRO A 190 0.32 8.24 -12.36
N ARG A 191 -0.13 8.90 -13.42
CA ARG A 191 0.07 10.33 -13.67
C ARG A 191 -1.27 10.97 -13.97
N GLY A 192 -1.40 12.26 -13.66
CA GLY A 192 -2.52 13.10 -14.08
C GLY A 192 -3.20 13.80 -12.91
N ALA A 193 -4.04 14.79 -13.21
CA ALA A 193 -4.60 15.69 -12.20
C ALA A 193 -5.58 15.03 -11.20
N VAL A 194 -6.04 13.79 -11.46
CA VAL A 194 -7.06 13.12 -10.63
C VAL A 194 -6.40 12.10 -9.67
N GLY A 195 -6.23 12.51 -8.41
CA GLY A 195 -5.47 11.74 -7.42
C GLY A 195 -6.11 10.43 -6.91
N HIS A 196 -7.38 10.14 -7.22
CA HIS A 196 -8.05 8.91 -6.74
C HIS A 196 -7.42 7.62 -7.30
N PHE A 197 -6.89 7.65 -8.52
CA PHE A 197 -6.17 6.50 -9.07
C PHE A 197 -4.80 6.31 -8.39
N HIS A 198 -4.09 7.39 -8.06
CA HIS A 198 -2.86 7.36 -7.25
C HIS A 198 -3.12 6.80 -5.86
N ALA A 199 -4.17 7.32 -5.20
CA ALA A 199 -4.59 6.91 -3.87
C ALA A 199 -4.80 5.40 -3.77
N GLY A 200 -5.41 4.77 -4.79
CA GLY A 200 -5.56 3.32 -4.83
C GLY A 200 -4.23 2.55 -4.80
N VAL A 201 -3.20 3.04 -5.49
CA VAL A 201 -1.85 2.44 -5.44
C VAL A 201 -1.22 2.66 -4.06
N LEU A 202 -1.38 3.85 -3.48
CA LEU A 202 -0.85 4.16 -2.15
C LEU A 202 -1.49 3.28 -1.06
N ILE A 203 -2.81 3.04 -1.12
CA ILE A 203 -3.52 2.13 -0.20
C ILE A 203 -2.93 0.72 -0.26
N HIS A 204 -2.63 0.24 -1.47
CA HIS A 204 -2.01 -1.08 -1.68
C HIS A 204 -0.65 -1.17 -0.96
N GLU A 205 0.22 -0.16 -1.14
CA GLU A 205 1.54 -0.18 -0.49
C GLU A 205 1.48 0.00 1.03
N VAL A 206 0.56 0.82 1.53
CA VAL A 206 0.33 0.96 2.98
C VAL A 206 -0.13 -0.37 3.58
N GLY A 207 -0.93 -1.15 2.85
CA GLY A 207 -1.29 -2.50 3.27
C GLY A 207 -0.10 -3.42 3.46
N HIS A 208 0.92 -3.34 2.59
CA HIS A 208 2.17 -4.09 2.78
C HIS A 208 2.91 -3.65 4.05
N ASN A 209 2.84 -2.37 4.44
CA ASN A 209 3.51 -1.89 5.66
C ASN A 209 2.96 -2.56 6.92
N LEU A 210 1.70 -3.00 6.86
CA LEU A 210 0.99 -3.77 7.89
C LEU A 210 1.14 -5.29 7.75
N GLY A 211 1.97 -5.76 6.82
CA GLY A 211 2.23 -7.19 6.58
C GLY A 211 1.18 -7.89 5.71
N LEU A 212 0.25 -7.17 5.08
CA LEU A 212 -0.60 -7.76 4.05
C LEU A 212 0.25 -8.18 2.86
N ALA A 213 -0.19 -9.22 2.16
CA ALA A 213 0.54 -9.84 1.08
C ALA A 213 -0.11 -9.56 -0.27
N ASP A 214 0.66 -9.74 -1.34
CA ASP A 214 0.10 -10.06 -2.64
C ASP A 214 -0.17 -11.56 -2.69
N VAL A 215 -1.40 -11.95 -2.37
CA VAL A 215 -1.77 -13.37 -2.33
C VAL A 215 -1.54 -13.97 -3.71
N CYS A 216 -1.01 -15.19 -3.74
CA CYS A 216 -0.55 -15.86 -4.95
C CYS A 216 -1.03 -17.31 -4.98
N GLY A 217 -1.57 -17.74 -6.11
CA GLY A 217 -2.01 -19.11 -6.37
C GLY A 217 -0.88 -20.14 -6.47
N GLU A 218 0.35 -19.67 -6.72
CA GLU A 218 1.50 -20.52 -7.06
C GLU A 218 2.47 -20.71 -5.88
N CYS A 219 2.61 -19.73 -4.98
CA CYS A 219 3.56 -19.82 -3.87
C CYS A 219 3.07 -20.86 -2.85
N GLN A 220 3.85 -21.91 -2.58
CA GLN A 220 3.50 -22.96 -1.61
C GLN A 220 3.16 -22.39 -0.22
N GLN A 221 3.84 -21.31 0.18
CA GLN A 221 3.57 -20.62 1.45
C GLN A 221 2.15 -20.06 1.54
N HIS A 222 1.56 -19.65 0.40
CA HIS A 222 0.20 -19.11 0.32
C HIS A 222 -0.88 -20.20 0.25
N ARG A 223 -0.52 -21.48 -0.01
CA ARG A 223 -1.48 -22.60 0.04
C ARG A 223 -2.20 -22.68 1.38
N GLN A 224 -1.51 -22.36 2.48
CA GLN A 224 -2.12 -22.31 3.81
C GLN A 224 -3.25 -21.27 3.93
N LEU A 225 -3.20 -20.19 3.15
CA LEU A 225 -4.28 -19.19 3.10
C LEU A 225 -5.39 -19.63 2.14
N LEU A 226 -5.02 -20.16 0.98
CA LEU A 226 -5.94 -20.51 -0.10
C LEU A 226 -6.77 -21.76 0.20
N ASP A 227 -6.17 -22.76 0.85
CA ASP A 227 -6.82 -24.03 1.19
C ASP A 227 -7.61 -23.96 2.50
N ALA A 228 -7.58 -22.82 3.20
CA ALA A 228 -8.25 -22.64 4.49
C ALA A 228 -9.78 -22.67 4.35
N ALA A 229 -10.40 -23.79 4.74
CA ALA A 229 -11.86 -23.94 4.78
C ALA A 229 -12.55 -23.05 5.83
N HIS A 230 -11.80 -22.62 6.85
CA HIS A 230 -12.31 -21.81 7.95
C HIS A 230 -11.50 -20.54 8.12
N TYR A 231 -12.16 -19.47 8.57
CA TYR A 231 -11.45 -18.27 8.97
C TYR A 231 -10.64 -18.54 10.24
N ALA A 232 -9.34 -18.23 10.18
CA ALA A 232 -8.44 -18.19 11.32
C ALA A 232 -7.61 -16.91 11.21
N PRO A 233 -7.70 -15.96 12.16
CA PRO A 233 -6.87 -14.76 12.16
C PRO A 233 -5.41 -15.15 12.32
N ARG A 234 -4.56 -14.57 11.48
CA ARG A 234 -3.11 -14.61 11.65
C ARG A 234 -2.64 -13.28 12.22
N SER A 235 -1.63 -13.31 13.08
CA SER A 235 -0.90 -12.09 13.42
C SER A 235 -0.15 -11.59 12.18
N ASP A 236 0.07 -10.29 12.10
CA ASP A 236 0.71 -9.65 10.95
C ASP A 236 2.10 -10.24 10.62
N ALA A 237 2.82 -10.71 11.63
CA ALA A 237 4.14 -11.33 11.45
C ALA A 237 4.08 -12.72 10.79
N ASN A 238 2.92 -13.36 10.88
CA ASN A 238 2.69 -14.74 10.49
C ASN A 238 1.79 -14.85 9.25
N ILE A 239 1.47 -13.71 8.60
CA ILE A 239 0.87 -13.70 7.28
C ILE A 239 1.94 -14.19 6.30
N PRO A 240 1.75 -15.35 5.65
CA PRO A 240 2.67 -15.84 4.64
C PRO A 240 2.92 -14.77 3.57
N GLN A 241 4.18 -14.58 3.19
CA GLN A 241 4.61 -13.67 2.14
C GLN A 241 5.07 -14.50 0.95
N CYS A 242 4.95 -14.00 -0.28
CA CYS A 242 5.61 -14.68 -1.39
C CYS A 242 7.13 -14.37 -1.35
N THR A 243 7.96 -15.38 -1.56
CA THR A 243 9.43 -15.30 -1.42
C THR A 243 10.15 -14.55 -2.54
N GLY A 244 9.42 -13.97 -3.48
CA GLY A 244 9.98 -13.07 -4.49
C GLY A 244 8.90 -12.43 -5.36
N ASN A 245 9.17 -11.19 -5.78
CA ASN A 245 8.49 -10.54 -6.91
C ASN A 245 8.96 -11.11 -8.26
N THR A 246 9.87 -12.10 -8.24
CA THR A 246 10.23 -12.84 -9.45
C THR A 246 8.95 -13.42 -10.01
N PRO A 247 8.56 -13.07 -11.24
CA PRO A 247 7.38 -13.66 -11.84
C PRO A 247 7.58 -15.18 -11.82
N HIS A 248 6.54 -15.91 -11.48
CA HIS A 248 6.51 -17.35 -11.64
C HIS A 248 6.72 -17.69 -13.13
N GLY A 249 7.98 -17.78 -13.55
CA GLY A 249 8.42 -18.07 -14.92
C GLY A 249 7.87 -17.16 -16.01
N ALA A 250 7.79 -17.72 -17.24
CA ALA A 250 7.35 -17.08 -18.49
C ALA A 250 5.93 -16.45 -18.44
N MET A 251 5.23 -16.51 -17.30
CA MET A 251 3.91 -15.94 -17.07
C MET A 251 3.92 -14.51 -16.49
N ALA A 252 5.11 -13.89 -16.32
CA ALA A 252 5.27 -12.47 -15.97
C ALA A 252 4.36 -11.53 -16.79
N ALA A 253 4.25 -11.80 -18.10
CA ALA A 253 3.45 -11.02 -19.02
C ALA A 253 1.94 -11.32 -18.97
N SER A 254 1.49 -12.30 -18.18
CA SER A 254 0.10 -12.78 -18.18
C SER A 254 -0.68 -12.55 -16.88
N GLY A 255 -0.04 -12.14 -15.78
CA GLY A 255 -0.71 -11.80 -14.51
C GLY A 255 -1.49 -12.97 -13.87
N LYS A 256 -1.02 -14.22 -14.05
CA LYS A 256 -1.79 -15.43 -13.69
C LYS A 256 -1.48 -16.04 -12.32
N GLY A 257 -0.44 -15.62 -11.62
CA GLY A 257 -0.11 -16.15 -10.28
C GLY A 257 -0.68 -15.32 -9.12
N HIS A 258 -0.48 -14.00 -9.15
CA HIS A 258 -0.93 -13.10 -8.08
C HIS A 258 -2.40 -12.68 -8.24
N PHE A 259 -3.10 -12.53 -7.12
CA PHE A 259 -4.47 -12.02 -7.10
C PHE A 259 -4.53 -10.49 -7.12
N ILE A 260 -3.83 -9.91 -8.10
CA ILE A 260 -3.73 -8.46 -8.34
C ILE A 260 -4.65 -8.07 -9.51
N GLY A 261 -5.32 -6.94 -9.36
CA GLY A 261 -6.32 -6.40 -10.27
C GLY A 261 -7.74 -6.84 -9.93
N SER A 262 -8.71 -6.01 -10.31
CA SER A 262 -10.13 -6.16 -9.93
C SER A 262 -10.72 -7.52 -10.30
N LYS A 263 -10.33 -8.09 -11.45
CA LYS A 263 -10.78 -9.43 -11.89
C LYS A 263 -10.23 -10.53 -10.99
N GLN A 264 -8.95 -10.46 -10.61
CA GLN A 264 -8.34 -11.49 -9.78
C GLN A 264 -8.81 -11.40 -8.32
N VAL A 265 -8.98 -10.19 -7.79
CA VAL A 265 -9.57 -9.99 -6.46
C VAL A 265 -10.98 -10.60 -6.36
N LYS A 266 -11.81 -10.45 -7.39
CA LYS A 266 -13.13 -11.11 -7.44
C LYS A 266 -13.02 -12.64 -7.48
N ARG A 267 -12.07 -13.19 -8.27
CA ARG A 267 -11.81 -14.64 -8.27
C ARG A 267 -11.34 -15.14 -6.90
N LEU A 268 -10.48 -14.37 -6.22
CA LEU A 268 -10.06 -14.67 -4.85
C LEU A 268 -11.25 -14.67 -3.89
N ALA A 269 -12.16 -13.70 -4.03
CA ALA A 269 -13.37 -13.61 -3.23
C ALA A 269 -14.34 -14.79 -3.44
N ASP A 270 -14.48 -15.25 -4.68
CA ASP A 270 -15.37 -16.36 -5.03
C ASP A 270 -14.78 -17.72 -4.63
N ALA A 271 -13.48 -17.95 -4.85
CA ALA A 271 -12.85 -19.26 -4.64
C ALA A 271 -12.17 -19.41 -3.27
N HIS A 272 -11.58 -18.34 -2.73
CA HIS A 272 -10.71 -18.36 -1.54
C HIS A 272 -11.02 -17.20 -0.59
N LYS A 273 -12.30 -16.99 -0.27
CA LYS A 273 -12.76 -15.82 0.50
C LYS A 273 -12.01 -15.56 1.82
N ASN A 274 -11.45 -16.58 2.47
CA ASN A 274 -10.67 -16.41 3.70
C ASN A 274 -9.29 -15.78 3.45
N ALA A 275 -8.74 -15.91 2.25
CA ALA A 275 -7.48 -15.30 1.86
C ALA A 275 -7.62 -13.81 1.48
N THR A 276 -8.81 -13.36 1.09
CA THR A 276 -9.05 -11.97 0.64
C THR A 276 -8.65 -10.90 1.65
N ILE A 277 -8.84 -11.16 2.95
CA ILE A 277 -8.50 -10.20 4.02
C ILE A 277 -6.99 -10.01 4.20
N TYR A 278 -6.18 -10.94 3.68
CA TYR A 278 -4.72 -10.90 3.72
C TYR A 278 -4.13 -10.30 2.45
N ASN A 279 -4.95 -10.12 1.40
CA ASN A 279 -4.53 -9.60 0.12
C ASN A 279 -4.61 -8.08 0.10
N THR A 280 -3.51 -7.37 -0.13
CA THR A 280 -3.51 -5.90 -0.10
C THR A 280 -4.38 -5.30 -1.21
N ASP A 281 -4.39 -5.90 -2.40
CA ASP A 281 -5.17 -5.40 -3.53
C ASP A 281 -6.68 -5.51 -3.30
N SER A 282 -7.13 -6.41 -2.41
CA SER A 282 -8.53 -6.46 -1.97
C SER A 282 -8.94 -5.16 -1.25
N TYR A 283 -8.08 -4.56 -0.43
CA TYR A 283 -8.39 -3.29 0.23
C TYR A 283 -8.45 -2.14 -0.77
N ARG A 284 -7.51 -2.09 -1.72
CA ARG A 284 -7.53 -1.12 -2.83
C ARG A 284 -8.85 -1.18 -3.59
N TRP A 285 -9.25 -2.36 -4.07
CA TRP A 285 -10.46 -2.49 -4.88
C TRP A 285 -11.75 -2.34 -4.10
N TYR A 286 -11.73 -2.62 -2.79
CA TYR A 286 -12.84 -2.29 -1.91
C TYR A 286 -13.02 -0.78 -1.79
N CYS A 287 -11.94 -0.04 -1.54
CA CYS A 287 -11.97 1.43 -1.49
C CYS A 287 -12.38 2.04 -2.84
N TYR A 288 -11.83 1.52 -3.94
CA TYR A 288 -12.20 1.93 -5.31
C TYR A 288 -13.72 1.89 -5.54
N ALA A 289 -14.42 0.89 -5.00
CA ALA A 289 -15.83 0.67 -5.30
C ALA A 289 -16.75 1.85 -4.91
N PHE A 290 -16.34 2.65 -3.92
CA PHE A 290 -17.05 3.84 -3.45
C PHE A 290 -16.73 5.11 -4.25
N PHE A 291 -15.62 5.11 -5.01
CA PHE A 291 -15.11 6.26 -5.78
C PHE A 291 -14.92 5.87 -7.25
N LYS A 292 -15.78 4.96 -7.75
CA LYS A 292 -15.58 4.31 -9.05
C LYS A 292 -15.41 5.32 -10.18
N ASN A 293 -16.25 6.35 -10.19
CA ASN A 293 -16.26 7.34 -11.27
C ASN A 293 -14.99 8.19 -11.26
N GLU A 294 -14.55 8.61 -10.07
CA GLU A 294 -13.35 9.40 -9.86
C GLU A 294 -12.08 8.60 -10.21
N VAL A 295 -12.03 7.33 -9.84
CA VAL A 295 -10.90 6.48 -10.19
C VAL A 295 -10.90 6.16 -11.69
N ASP A 296 -12.05 5.88 -12.31
CA ASP A 296 -12.13 5.65 -13.76
C ASP A 296 -11.73 6.88 -14.57
N ALA A 297 -12.11 8.08 -14.10
CA ALA A 297 -11.63 9.33 -14.67
C ALA A 297 -10.11 9.47 -14.56
N GLY A 298 -9.53 9.15 -13.40
CA GLY A 298 -8.07 9.16 -13.20
C GLY A 298 -7.32 8.13 -14.06
N ILE A 299 -7.87 6.91 -14.21
CA ILE A 299 -7.33 5.90 -15.13
C ILE A 299 -7.35 6.42 -16.57
N SER A 300 -8.44 7.08 -16.98
CA SER A 300 -8.58 7.61 -18.33
C SER A 300 -7.59 8.75 -18.59
N ALA A 301 -7.43 9.68 -17.64
CA ALA A 301 -6.44 10.75 -17.70
C ALA A 301 -5.01 10.20 -17.77
N HIS A 302 -4.67 9.22 -16.93
CA HIS A 302 -3.37 8.57 -16.97
C HIS A 302 -3.08 7.92 -18.33
N LYS A 303 -4.04 7.20 -18.90
CA LYS A 303 -3.89 6.57 -20.22
C LYS A 303 -3.68 7.59 -21.33
N ALA A 304 -4.38 8.72 -21.29
CA ALA A 304 -4.20 9.80 -22.26
C ALA A 304 -2.77 10.35 -22.24
N LEU A 305 -2.15 10.46 -21.06
CA LEU A 305 -0.76 10.91 -20.90
C LEU A 305 0.29 9.90 -21.39
N LEU A 306 -0.09 8.64 -21.60
CA LEU A 306 0.81 7.59 -22.10
C LEU A 306 0.74 7.41 -23.62
N GLN A 307 -0.24 8.02 -24.30
CA GLN A 307 -0.31 7.96 -25.76
C GLN A 307 0.75 8.89 -26.36
N PRO A 308 1.49 8.44 -27.39
CA PRO A 308 2.34 9.35 -28.15
C PRO A 308 1.46 10.43 -28.80
N ALA A 309 1.93 11.67 -28.73
CA ALA A 309 1.30 12.83 -29.38
C ALA A 309 1.23 12.66 -30.90
#